data_AF-A0A4Q6BCJ5-F1
#
_entry.id   AF-A0A4Q6BCJ5-F1
#
_cell.length_a   1.000
_cell.length_b   1.000
_cell.length_c   1.000
_cell.angle_alpha   90.00
_cell.angle_beta   90.00
_cell.angle_gamma   90.00
#
_symmetry.space_group_name_H-M   'P 1'
#
loop_
_entity.id
_entity.type
_entity.pdbx_description
1 polymer ?
#
loop_
_entity_poly.entity_id
_entity_poly.type
_entity_poly.pdbx_seq_one_letter_code
_entity_poly.pdbx_strand_id
1 'polypeptide(L)' 'MPKEKLSDPKDHTMEVNLQSFANGIGIVCALEAGGKITPQEAYKQVKVLWKQLKKTKKSLYPKEKLIEDDGDED' A
#
# COMPACT_ATOMS: atom_id res chain seq x y z
N MET A 1 -30.60 10.45 14.55
CA MET A 1 -29.63 10.17 13.46
C MET A 1 -28.25 10.07 14.07
N PRO A 2 -27.54 8.94 13.97
CA PRO A 2 -26.17 8.86 14.46
C PRO A 2 -25.32 9.79 13.59
N LYS A 3 -24.52 10.63 14.24
CA LYS A 3 -23.56 11.51 13.58
C LYS A 3 -22.51 10.60 12.95
N GLU A 4 -22.59 10.37 11.64
CA GLU A 4 -21.43 9.94 10.87
C GLU A 4 -20.31 10.89 11.25
N LYS A 5 -19.31 10.37 11.96
CA LYS A 5 -18.08 11.12 12.22
C LYS A 5 -17.55 11.47 10.84
N LEU A 6 -17.59 12.76 10.51
CA LEU A 6 -16.93 13.31 9.33
C LEU A 6 -15.50 12.76 9.36
N SER A 7 -15.21 11.79 8.49
CA SER A 7 -13.90 11.13 8.43
C SER A 7 -12.87 12.21 8.15
N ASP A 8 -11.79 12.23 8.91
CA ASP A 8 -10.72 13.21 8.69
C ASP A 8 -10.22 13.03 7.24
N PRO A 9 -9.92 14.11 6.50
CA PRO A 9 -9.34 13.99 5.15
C PRO A 9 -8.16 13.03 5.06
N LYS A 10 -7.38 12.89 6.15
CA LYS A 10 -6.31 11.90 6.25
C LYS A 10 -6.80 10.46 6.26
N ASP A 11 -7.90 10.18 6.96
CA ASP A 11 -8.49 8.84 7.04
C ASP A 11 -9.02 8.41 5.67
N HIS A 12 -9.74 9.30 4.97
CA HIS A 12 -10.19 9.03 3.61
C HIS A 12 -9.00 8.83 2.64
N THR A 13 -7.97 9.67 2.75
CA THR A 13 -6.76 9.50 1.94
C THR A 13 -6.08 8.15 2.22
N MET A 14 -5.99 7.74 3.48
CA MET A 14 -5.41 6.45 3.87
C MET A 14 -6.24 5.27 3.34
N GLU A 15 -7.57 5.36 3.40
CA GLU A 15 -8.49 4.37 2.86
C GLU A 15 -8.30 4.18 1.34
N VAL A 16 -8.29 5.28 0.58
CA VAL A 16 -8.08 5.25 -0.88
C VAL A 16 -6.72 4.66 -1.25
N ASN A 17 -5.67 4.97 -0.48
CA ASN A 17 -4.35 4.39 -0.71
C ASN A 17 -4.31 2.89 -0.41
N LEU A 18 -5.01 2.43 0.64
CA LEU A 18 -5.09 1.01 0.98
C LEU A 18 -5.89 0.23 -0.07
N GLN A 19 -6.99 0.80 -0.57
CA GLN A 19 -7.78 0.22 -1.67
C GLN A 19 -6.95 0.13 -2.95
N SER A 20 -6.20 1.18 -3.28
CA SER A 20 -5.31 1.20 -4.45
C SER A 20 -4.21 0.13 -4.35
N PHE A 21 -3.64 -0.05 -3.15
CA PHE A 21 -2.69 -1.11 -2.87
C PHE A 21 -3.32 -2.49 -3.09
N ALA A 22 -4.49 -2.77 -2.50
CA ALA A 22 -5.18 -4.05 -2.65
C ALA A 22 -5.51 -4.37 -4.12
N ASN A 23 -5.99 -3.38 -4.87
CA ASN A 23 -6.23 -3.51 -6.30
C ASN A 23 -4.93 -3.82 -7.07
N GLY A 24 -3.84 -3.12 -6.75
CA GLY A 24 -2.52 -3.36 -7.34
C GLY A 24 -2.01 -4.78 -7.08
N ILE A 25 -2.13 -5.29 -5.85
CA ILE A 25 -1.79 -6.68 -5.52
C ILE A 25 -2.60 -7.66 -6.36
N GLY A 26 -3.92 -7.46 -6.46
CA GLY A 26 -4.79 -8.32 -7.26
C GLY A 26 -4.38 -8.38 -8.72
N ILE A 27 -4.01 -7.24 -9.32
CA ILE A 27 -3.51 -7.17 -10.70
C ILE A 27 -2.20 -7.95 -10.84
N VAL A 28 -1.24 -7.75 -9.93
CA VAL A 28 0.06 -8.45 -9.98
C VAL A 28 -0.13 -9.97 -9.89
N CYS A 29 -0.97 -10.44 -8.96
CA CYS A 29 -1.28 -11.87 -8.83
C CYS A 29 -1.95 -12.43 -10.09
N ALA A 30 -2.88 -11.69 -10.71
CA ALA A 30 -3.51 -12.11 -11.94
C ALA A 30 -2.53 -12.18 -13.13
N LEU A 31 -1.55 -11.27 -13.19
CA LEU A 31 -0.50 -11.29 -14.20
C LEU A 31 0.45 -12.49 -14.02
N GLU A 32 0.84 -12.79 -12.79
CA GLU A 32 1.71 -13.92 -12.44
C GLU A 32 1.01 -15.26 -12.69
N ALA A 33 -0.21 -15.43 -12.17
CA ALA A 33 -1.01 -16.65 -12.39
C ALA A 33 -1.33 -16.87 -13.88
N GLY A 34 -1.47 -15.79 -14.65
CA GLY A 34 -1.63 -15.83 -16.10
C GLY A 34 -0.33 -16.01 -16.89
N GLY A 35 0.81 -16.19 -16.22
CA GLY A 35 2.12 -16.42 -16.83
C GLY A 35 2.72 -15.21 -17.57
N LYS A 36 2.19 -13.99 -17.37
CA LYS A 36 2.68 -12.77 -18.05
C LYS A 36 3.93 -12.18 -17.42
N ILE A 37 4.11 -12.42 -16.11
CA ILE A 37 5.29 -12.00 -15.35
C ILE A 37 5.78 -13.19 -14.51
N THR A 38 7.07 -13.17 -14.15
CA THR A 38 7.63 -14.21 -13.27
C THR A 38 7.28 -13.93 -11.80
N PRO A 39 7.36 -14.94 -10.92
CA PRO A 39 7.20 -14.75 -9.48
C PRO A 39 8.15 -13.68 -8.90
N GLN A 40 9.39 -13.61 -9.41
CA GLN A 40 10.38 -12.62 -8.98
C GLN A 40 9.99 -11.20 -9.40
N GLU A 41 9.45 -11.04 -10.60
CA GLU A 41 8.96 -9.75 -11.09
C GLU A 41 7.70 -9.31 -10.32
N ALA A 42 6.79 -10.24 -10.05
CA ALA A 42 5.63 -10.01 -9.19
C ALA A 42 6.06 -9.52 -7.79
N TYR A 43 7.02 -10.18 -7.16
CA TYR A 43 7.57 -9.77 -5.86
C TYR A 43 8.13 -8.35 -5.88
N LYS A 44 8.92 -7.99 -6.91
CA LYS A 44 9.46 -6.63 -7.06
C LYS A 44 8.35 -5.59 -7.17
N GLN A 45 7.30 -5.87 -7.93
CA GLN A 45 6.15 -4.96 -8.08
C GLN A 45 5.37 -4.81 -6.78
N VAL A 46 5.12 -5.90 -6.04
CA VAL A 46 4.52 -5.86 -4.70
C VAL A 46 5.36 -5.02 -3.73
N LYS A 47 6.68 -5.16 -3.77
CA LYS A 47 7.61 -4.37 -2.95
C LYS A 47 7.50 -2.87 -3.25
N VAL A 48 7.35 -2.49 -4.52
CA VAL A 48 7.13 -1.09 -4.93
C VAL A 48 5.80 -0.57 -4.39
N LEU A 49 4.70 -1.31 -4.56
CA LEU A 49 3.38 -0.95 -4.05
C LEU A 49 3.39 -0.77 -2.52
N TRP A 50 4.08 -1.66 -1.81
CA TRP A 50 4.26 -1.57 -0.37
C TRP A 50 5.04 -0.32 0.04
N LYS A 51 6.14 0.00 -0.66
CA LYS A 51 6.92 1.22 -0.42
C LYS A 51 6.07 2.48 -0.65
N GLN A 52 5.18 2.49 -1.65
CA GLN A 52 4.25 3.60 -1.89
C GLN A 52 3.24 3.76 -0.73
N LEU A 53 2.59 2.67 -0.30
CA LEU A 53 1.66 2.69 0.82
C LEU A 53 2.34 3.18 2.12
N LYS A 54 3.57 2.71 2.40
CA LYS A 54 4.38 3.17 3.53
C LYS A 54 4.65 4.68 3.45
N LYS A 55 4.99 5.21 2.28
CA LYS A 55 5.25 6.65 2.09
C LYS A 55 4.00 7.49 2.37
N THR A 56 2.83 7.08 1.88
CA THR A 56 1.56 7.76 2.19
C THR A 56 1.31 7.75 3.70
N LYS A 57 1.45 6.60 4.36
CA LYS A 57 1.27 6.49 5.82
C LYS A 57 2.21 7.44 6.58
N LYS A 58 3.50 7.47 6.24
CA LYS A 58 4.49 8.37 6.87
C LYS A 58 4.15 9.85 6.67
N SER A 59 3.65 10.22 5.49
CA SER A 59 3.24 11.59 5.17
C SER A 59 2.02 12.04 5.99
N LEU A 60 1.02 11.16 6.16
CA LEU A 60 -0.21 11.48 6.88
C LEU A 60 -0.04 11.45 8.41
N TYR A 61 0.83 10.56 8.91
CA TYR A 61 1.02 10.26 10.33
C TYR A 61 2.50 10.36 10.78
N PRO A 62 3.12 11.55 10.75
CA PRO A 62 4.57 11.73 10.96
C PRO A 62 5.05 11.56 12.42
N LYS A 63 4.14 11.52 13.41
CA LYS A 63 4.48 11.39 14.85
C LYS A 63 4.37 9.97 15.39
N GLU A 64 3.84 9.06 14.59
CA GLU A 64 3.76 7.64 14.96
C GLU A 64 5.17 7.04 14.76
N LYS A 65 5.70 6.28 15.72
CA LYS A 65 6.91 5.46 15.51
C LYS A 65 6.55 4.38 14.48
N LEU A 66 6.66 4.71 13.20
CA LEU A 66 6.24 3.84 12.11
C LEU A 66 7.37 2.88 11.76
N ILE A 67 7.02 1.58 11.80
CA ILE A 67 7.73 0.42 11.24
C ILE A 67 9.09 0.82 10.66
N GLU A 68 10.12 0.67 11.48
CA GLU A 68 11.50 0.88 11.06
C GLU A 68 11.76 -0.01 9.85
N ASP A 69 12.41 0.59 8.84
CA ASP A 69 12.72 -0.06 7.57
C ASP A 69 13.91 -0.98 7.85
N ASP A 70 13.63 -2.19 8.34
CA ASP A 70 14.65 -3.22 8.51
C ASP A 70 15.09 -3.70 7.11
N GLY A 71 16.07 -2.99 6.56
CA GLY A 71 17.05 -3.51 5.59
C GLY A 71 16.47 -4.16 4.34
N ASP A 72 16.08 -3.34 3.37
CA ASP A 72 16.13 -3.74 1.97
C ASP A 72 17.27 -2.98 1.29
N GLU A 73 18.50 -3.28 1.69
CA GLU A 73 19.68 -3.09 0.83
C GLU A 73 19.54 -4.08 -0.34
N ASP A 74 19.67 -3.58 -1.57
CA ASP A 74 19.68 -4.39 -2.80
C ASP A 74 20.86 -5.37 -2.84
#